data_AF-A0AAW0RNI2-F1
#
_entry.id   AF-A0AAW0RNI2-F1
#
_cell.length_a   1.000
_cell.length_b   1.000
_cell.length_c   1.000
_cell.angle_alpha   90.00
_cell.angle_beta   90.00
_cell.angle_gamma   90.00
#
_symmetry.space_group_name_H-M   'P 1'
#
loop_
_entity.id
_entity.type
_entity.pdbx_description
1 polymer ?
#
loop_
_entity_poly.entity_id
_entity_poly.type
_entity_poly.pdbx_seq_one_letter_code
_entity_poly.pdbx_strand_id
1 'polypeptide(L)'
;MPCSSAGVSFDNVTVTDTDKLQYAAIEKVQIASMKRIRKSLRAIRIPTIKKDALDSLSISLGPELDVGRDDASPSQISDTFFAPCDWPLDVLEDQTWSQRGSWYNLDHVRSDPAILLQFPMVKMGWYEDCLLRLSHLVPNLWDFYFDQMSIKEKLGLSLPYRMFQERPSIMHYHEYCDIWAMFSPIENALPHVSCFVIDSGVPEDDAILLSEAEAAVALVKYQLQNGIFTHHHTKPALIATLLRNQTARLTQAYFDGKRNKLVLRQSRTLDLSGPEPSPDAWTLLRWIASQPVGKTRYSVGEVDPTNARGPDPTNIAPGVLV
;
A
#
# COMPACT_ATOMS: atom_id res chain seq x y z
N MET A 1 26.23 4.54 3.29
CA MET A 1 26.34 3.12 2.91
C MET A 1 25.17 2.82 1.99
N PRO A 2 25.34 2.14 0.85
CA PRO A 2 24.54 2.51 -0.30
C PRO A 2 23.22 1.78 -0.32
N CYS A 3 22.15 2.51 -0.01
CA CYS A 3 20.92 2.41 -0.79
C CYS A 3 21.31 2.73 -2.24
N SER A 4 21.74 1.70 -2.95
CA SER A 4 22.05 1.79 -4.35
C SER A 4 20.71 1.95 -5.05
N SER A 5 20.42 3.14 -5.56
CA SER A 5 19.43 3.24 -6.63
C SER A 5 19.91 2.30 -7.72
N ALA A 6 19.27 1.13 -7.83
CA ALA A 6 19.46 0.29 -8.98
C ALA A 6 19.03 1.16 -10.16
N GLY A 7 20.02 1.72 -10.86
CA GLY A 7 19.81 2.49 -12.07
C GLY A 7 19.11 1.58 -13.04
N VAL A 8 17.80 1.68 -13.12
CA VAL A 8 17.02 1.01 -14.15
C VAL A 8 17.46 1.70 -15.44
N SER A 9 18.28 1.00 -16.23
CA SER A 9 18.68 1.45 -17.56
C SER A 9 17.42 1.75 -18.36
N PHE A 10 17.22 3.02 -18.67
CA PHE A 10 16.15 3.47 -19.54
C PHE A 10 16.57 3.20 -20.98
N ASP A 11 16.23 2.02 -21.49
CA ASP A 11 16.21 1.83 -22.93
C ASP A 11 15.14 2.78 -23.49
N ASN A 12 15.61 3.89 -24.08
CA ASN A 12 14.78 4.89 -24.75
C ASN A 12 14.14 4.25 -25.99
N VAL A 13 13.03 3.53 -25.78
CA VAL A 13 12.21 2.99 -26.85
C VAL A 13 11.04 3.94 -27.13
N THR A 14 10.86 4.26 -28.41
CA THR A 14 9.85 5.22 -28.89
C THR A 14 8.45 4.61 -28.81
N VAL A 15 7.69 4.95 -27.77
CA VAL A 15 6.26 4.63 -27.64
C VAL A 15 5.47 5.32 -28.76
N THR A 16 4.72 4.56 -29.56
CA THR A 16 3.94 5.13 -30.67
C THR A 16 2.70 5.87 -30.15
N ASP A 17 2.12 6.76 -30.96
CA ASP A 17 0.88 7.45 -30.57
C ASP A 17 -0.31 6.48 -30.47
N THR A 18 -0.29 5.38 -31.21
CA THR A 18 -1.27 4.29 -31.12
C THR A 18 -1.19 3.59 -29.76
N ASP A 19 0.02 3.29 -29.28
CA ASP A 19 0.23 2.68 -27.96
C ASP A 19 -0.29 3.58 -26.84
N LYS A 20 0.01 4.89 -26.91
CA LYS A 20 -0.48 5.87 -25.92
C LYS A 20 -2.01 5.91 -25.86
N LEU A 21 -2.68 5.90 -27.02
CA LEU A 21 -4.15 5.90 -27.09
C LEU A 21 -4.72 4.62 -26.48
N GLN A 22 -4.10 3.47 -26.74
CA GLN A 22 -4.53 2.19 -26.18
C GLN A 22 -4.35 2.15 -24.67
N TYR A 23 -3.20 2.58 -24.15
CA TYR A 23 -2.94 2.61 -22.72
C TYR A 23 -3.92 3.54 -21.99
N ALA A 24 -4.21 4.72 -22.56
CA ALA A 24 -5.22 5.63 -22.01
C ALA A 24 -6.63 5.00 -22.01
N ALA A 25 -6.99 4.22 -23.03
CA ALA A 25 -8.26 3.51 -23.07
C ALA A 25 -8.35 2.42 -21.98
N ILE A 26 -7.28 1.66 -21.76
CA ILE A 26 -7.17 0.66 -20.68
C ILE A 26 -7.34 1.34 -19.33
N GLU A 27 -6.60 2.42 -19.06
CA GLU A 27 -6.70 3.15 -17.79
C GLU A 27 -8.12 3.67 -17.52
N LYS A 28 -8.82 4.16 -18.56
CA LYS A 28 -10.20 4.62 -18.42
C LYS A 28 -11.13 3.51 -17.92
N VAL A 29 -10.95 2.28 -18.40
CA VAL A 29 -11.69 1.10 -17.92
C VAL A 29 -11.31 0.79 -16.47
N GLN A 30 -10.01 0.78 -16.14
CA GLN A 30 -9.53 0.53 -14.77
C GLN A 30 -10.09 1.56 -13.79
N ILE A 31 -10.08 2.86 -14.14
CA ILE A 31 -10.67 3.94 -13.33
C ILE A 31 -12.16 3.70 -13.09
N ALA A 32 -12.90 3.26 -14.11
CA ALA A 32 -14.32 2.94 -13.96
C ALA A 32 -14.54 1.77 -12.99
N SER A 33 -13.72 0.72 -13.08
CA SER A 33 -13.73 -0.40 -12.13
C SER A 33 -13.42 0.07 -10.71
N MET A 34 -12.34 0.84 -10.49
CA MET A 34 -12.00 1.37 -9.17
C MET A 34 -13.09 2.28 -8.58
N LYS A 35 -13.80 3.05 -9.41
CA LYS A 35 -14.98 3.82 -8.97
C LYS A 35 -16.12 2.93 -8.49
N ARG A 36 -16.38 1.80 -9.15
CA ARG A 36 -17.39 0.83 -8.73
C ARG A 36 -17.00 0.17 -7.41
N ILE A 37 -15.77 -0.33 -7.29
CA ILE A 37 -15.25 -0.94 -6.05
C ILE A 37 -15.39 0.05 -4.88
N ARG A 38 -14.92 1.29 -5.06
CA ARG A 38 -15.03 2.35 -4.04
C ARG A 38 -16.48 2.58 -3.60
N LYS A 39 -17.43 2.59 -4.54
CA LYS A 39 -18.85 2.79 -4.25
C LYS A 39 -19.38 1.63 -3.39
N SER A 40 -19.01 0.39 -3.73
CA SER A 40 -19.41 -0.80 -2.97
C SER A 40 -18.82 -0.81 -1.56
N LEU A 41 -17.53 -0.52 -1.39
CA LEU A 41 -16.87 -0.44 -0.08
C LEU A 41 -17.53 0.61 0.84
N ARG A 42 -17.85 1.78 0.30
CA ARG A 42 -18.56 2.84 1.03
C ARG A 42 -19.95 2.44 1.53
N ALA A 43 -20.59 1.48 0.87
CA ALA A 43 -21.90 0.98 1.28
C ALA A 43 -21.82 0.00 2.47
N ILE A 44 -20.66 -0.59 2.73
CA ILE A 44 -20.45 -1.53 3.84
C ILE A 44 -20.58 -0.77 5.17
N ARG A 45 -21.35 -1.33 6.12
CA ARG A 45 -21.68 -0.71 7.42
C ARG A 45 -21.00 -1.36 8.62
N ILE A 46 -20.13 -2.32 8.37
CA ILE A 46 -19.30 -3.01 9.35
C ILE A 46 -17.83 -2.81 8.99
N PRO A 47 -16.90 -2.92 9.96
CA PRO A 47 -15.49 -2.58 9.72
C PRO A 47 -14.67 -3.66 9.00
N THR A 48 -15.23 -4.84 8.79
CA THR A 48 -14.56 -5.98 8.16
C THR A 48 -15.33 -6.48 6.93
N ILE A 49 -14.61 -7.16 6.04
CA ILE A 49 -15.17 -7.81 4.85
C ILE A 49 -14.80 -9.29 4.91
N LYS A 50 -15.80 -10.17 4.93
CA LYS A 50 -15.56 -11.62 4.86
C LYS A 50 -14.89 -12.00 3.55
N LYS A 51 -13.94 -12.95 3.61
CA LYS A 51 -13.10 -13.33 2.46
C LYS A 51 -13.92 -13.90 1.30
N ASP A 52 -15.01 -14.61 1.59
CA ASP A 52 -15.95 -15.14 0.60
C ASP A 52 -16.75 -14.04 -0.14
N ALA A 53 -16.94 -12.88 0.47
CA ALA A 53 -17.63 -11.74 -0.13
C ALA A 53 -16.75 -10.90 -1.07
N LEU A 54 -15.42 -11.08 -1.06
CA LEU A 54 -14.47 -10.25 -1.82
C LEU A 54 -14.71 -10.30 -3.33
N ASP A 55 -15.07 -11.48 -3.86
CA ASP A 55 -15.30 -11.66 -5.29
C ASP A 55 -16.43 -10.75 -5.81
N SER A 56 -17.51 -10.64 -5.03
CA SER A 56 -18.65 -9.76 -5.32
C SER A 56 -18.29 -8.28 -5.35
N LEU A 57 -17.18 -7.91 -4.69
CA LEU A 57 -16.63 -6.56 -4.67
C LEU A 57 -15.57 -6.34 -5.75
N SER A 58 -15.29 -7.33 -6.61
CA SER A 58 -14.17 -7.33 -7.56
C SER A 58 -12.81 -7.16 -6.85
N ILE A 59 -12.68 -7.77 -5.68
CA ILE A 59 -11.43 -7.84 -4.90
C ILE A 59 -11.00 -9.30 -4.83
N SER A 60 -9.71 -9.57 -4.87
CA SER A 60 -9.15 -10.90 -4.67
C SER A 60 -7.93 -10.85 -3.75
N LEU A 61 -7.75 -11.89 -2.94
CA LEU A 61 -6.51 -12.08 -2.21
C LEU A 61 -5.47 -12.76 -3.13
N GLY A 62 -4.30 -12.15 -3.24
CA GLY A 62 -3.14 -12.78 -3.85
C GLY A 62 -2.36 -13.64 -2.86
N PRO A 63 -1.22 -14.20 -3.27
CA PRO A 63 -0.28 -14.86 -2.35
C PRO A 63 0.13 -13.92 -1.23
N GLU A 64 0.40 -14.47 -0.04
CA GLU A 64 0.89 -13.70 1.12
C GLU A 64 2.07 -12.81 0.72
N LEU A 65 2.11 -11.59 1.26
CA LEU A 65 3.26 -10.71 1.13
C LEU A 65 4.32 -11.17 2.13
N ASP A 66 5.43 -11.68 1.62
CA ASP A 66 6.50 -12.17 2.48
C ASP A 66 7.26 -11.00 3.11
N VAL A 67 7.30 -10.99 4.45
CA VAL A 67 7.91 -9.93 5.27
C VAL A 67 8.81 -10.58 6.32
N GLY A 68 10.09 -10.76 5.96
CA GLY A 68 11.14 -11.17 6.90
C GLY A 68 11.30 -12.67 7.11
N ARG A 69 11.17 -13.48 6.05
CA ARG A 69 11.66 -14.86 6.03
C ARG A 69 13.00 -14.91 5.30
N ASP A 70 14.07 -15.24 6.01
CA ASP A 70 15.44 -15.35 5.47
C ASP A 70 15.56 -16.46 4.39
N ASP A 71 14.52 -17.28 4.24
CA ASP A 71 14.36 -18.38 3.29
C ASP A 71 13.60 -18.01 2.00
N ALA A 72 13.32 -16.73 1.76
CA ALA A 72 12.62 -16.29 0.55
C ALA A 72 13.39 -16.69 -0.73
N SER A 73 12.78 -17.57 -1.53
CA SER A 73 13.35 -17.96 -2.83
C SER A 73 13.34 -16.77 -3.81
N PRO A 74 14.34 -16.61 -4.70
CA PRO A 74 14.38 -15.51 -5.68
C PRO A 74 13.14 -15.41 -6.58
N SER A 75 12.40 -16.51 -6.76
CA SER A 75 11.14 -16.56 -7.51
C SER A 75 9.95 -15.87 -6.82
N GLN A 76 9.98 -15.64 -5.51
CA GLN A 76 8.91 -14.89 -4.82
C GLN A 76 9.05 -13.37 -4.95
N ILE A 77 10.27 -12.89 -5.26
CA ILE A 77 10.61 -11.48 -5.47
C ILE A 77 10.06 -10.97 -6.81
N SER A 78 9.77 -11.85 -7.78
CA SER A 78 9.23 -11.43 -9.10
C SER A 78 7.84 -10.80 -9.02
N ASP A 79 7.10 -11.06 -7.94
CA ASP A 79 5.70 -10.62 -7.78
C ASP A 79 5.54 -9.45 -6.78
N THR A 80 6.64 -8.98 -6.19
CA THR A 80 6.65 -7.84 -5.27
C THR A 80 6.95 -6.54 -6.02
N PHE A 81 6.21 -5.50 -5.68
CA PHE A 81 6.43 -4.14 -6.19
C PHE A 81 7.19 -3.26 -5.20
N PHE A 82 7.40 -3.74 -3.98
CA PHE A 82 8.11 -3.03 -2.93
C PHE A 82 9.13 -3.96 -2.31
N ALA A 83 10.32 -3.44 -2.01
CA ALA A 83 11.34 -4.12 -1.23
C ALA A 83 11.60 -3.30 0.05
N PRO A 84 11.80 -3.94 1.21
CA PRO A 84 12.15 -3.20 2.42
C PRO A 84 13.48 -2.46 2.23
N CYS A 85 13.63 -1.29 2.85
CA CYS A 85 14.91 -0.61 2.91
C CYS A 85 15.98 -1.52 3.52
N ASP A 86 17.17 -1.54 2.94
CA ASP A 86 18.28 -2.43 3.30
C ASP A 86 19.10 -1.94 4.50
N TRP A 87 18.55 -1.03 5.30
CA TRP A 87 19.20 -0.46 6.48
C TRP A 87 19.58 -1.56 7.49
N PRO A 88 20.87 -1.76 7.78
CA PRO A 88 21.32 -2.70 8.81
C PRO A 88 20.71 -2.38 10.17
N LEU A 89 20.50 -3.39 11.02
CA LEU A 89 19.86 -3.19 12.33
C LEU A 89 20.67 -2.25 13.22
N ASP A 90 21.99 -2.41 13.26
CA ASP A 90 22.90 -1.53 13.99
C ASP A 90 22.80 -0.07 13.55
N VAL A 91 22.65 0.19 12.24
CA VAL A 91 22.41 1.53 11.70
C VAL A 91 21.07 2.09 12.16
N LEU A 92 19.99 1.29 12.11
CA LEU A 92 18.69 1.71 12.61
C LEU A 92 18.77 2.07 14.10
N GLU A 93 19.35 1.18 14.89
CA GLU A 93 19.46 1.33 16.34
C GLU A 93 20.28 2.55 16.76
N ASP A 94 21.39 2.82 16.08
CA ASP A 94 22.25 3.98 16.31
C ASP A 94 21.54 5.28 15.92
N GLN A 95 21.00 5.35 14.69
CA GLN A 95 20.42 6.57 14.14
C GLN A 95 19.09 6.96 14.79
N THR A 96 18.36 5.99 15.35
CA THR A 96 17.12 6.22 16.09
C THR A 96 17.28 6.03 17.60
N TRP A 97 18.50 6.04 18.12
CA TRP A 97 18.76 5.82 19.56
C TRP A 97 17.92 6.75 20.44
N SER A 98 17.88 8.04 20.10
CA SER A 98 17.13 9.05 20.87
C SER A 98 15.60 8.86 20.82
N GLN A 99 15.10 8.07 19.87
CA GLN A 99 13.67 7.79 19.65
C GLN A 99 13.21 6.55 20.43
N ARG A 100 14.13 5.77 21.00
CA ARG A 100 13.77 4.63 21.86
C ARG A 100 12.91 5.08 23.05
N GLY A 101 13.11 6.28 23.57
CA GLY A 101 12.27 6.86 24.63
C GLY A 101 10.81 7.12 24.20
N SER A 102 10.55 7.24 22.89
CA SER A 102 9.20 7.37 22.32
C SER A 102 8.53 6.01 22.12
N TRP A 103 9.23 4.88 22.31
CA TRP A 103 8.62 3.56 22.30
C TRP A 103 7.95 3.28 23.66
N TYR A 104 6.63 3.26 23.67
CA TYR A 104 5.87 2.96 24.88
C TYR A 104 5.55 1.47 24.99
N ASN A 105 5.85 0.90 26.16
CA ASN A 105 5.32 -0.40 26.56
C ASN A 105 3.83 -0.23 26.91
N LEU A 106 2.94 -0.83 26.11
CA LEU A 106 1.50 -0.76 26.33
C LEU A 106 0.91 -2.08 26.87
N ASP A 107 1.74 -3.08 27.19
CA ASP A 107 1.28 -4.41 27.62
C ASP A 107 0.46 -4.39 28.91
N HIS A 108 0.72 -3.40 29.77
CA HIS A 108 -0.01 -3.18 31.02
C HIS A 108 -0.96 -1.99 30.96
N VAL A 109 -1.07 -1.33 29.81
CA VAL A 109 -1.99 -0.22 29.62
C VAL A 109 -3.35 -0.80 29.29
N ARG A 110 -4.37 -0.42 30.08
CA ARG A 110 -5.74 -0.78 29.75
C ARG A 110 -6.20 0.10 28.58
N SER A 111 -6.60 -0.51 27.47
CA SER A 111 -7.18 0.23 26.35
C SER A 111 -8.45 0.96 26.81
N ASP A 112 -8.46 2.28 26.65
CA ASP A 112 -9.65 3.08 26.92
C ASP A 112 -10.68 2.82 25.80
N PRO A 113 -11.86 2.27 26.11
CA PRO A 113 -12.88 2.04 25.08
C PRO A 113 -13.42 3.35 24.48
N ALA A 114 -13.18 4.52 25.09
CA ALA A 114 -13.50 5.83 24.53
C ALA A 114 -12.45 6.34 23.54
N ILE A 115 -11.23 5.78 23.54
CA ILE A 115 -10.11 6.19 22.66
C ILE A 115 -9.68 5.00 21.80
N LEU A 116 -10.46 4.74 20.76
CA LEU A 116 -10.32 3.54 19.93
C LEU A 116 -8.95 3.41 19.24
N LEU A 117 -8.33 4.54 18.92
CA LEU A 117 -7.05 4.61 18.21
C LEU A 117 -5.84 4.85 19.13
N GLN A 118 -6.01 4.75 20.46
CA GLN A 118 -4.96 5.06 21.44
C GLN A 118 -3.62 4.37 21.12
N PHE A 119 -3.63 3.04 20.93
CA PHE A 119 -2.39 2.28 20.75
C PHE A 119 -1.77 2.50 19.36
N PRO A 120 -2.54 2.43 18.25
CA PRO A 120 -2.03 2.78 16.93
C PRO A 120 -1.42 4.18 16.87
N MET A 121 -2.05 5.19 17.48
CA MET A 121 -1.53 6.57 17.48
C MET A 121 -0.19 6.69 18.21
N VAL A 122 -0.06 6.03 19.36
CA VAL A 122 1.20 6.05 20.13
C VAL A 122 2.33 5.38 19.35
N LYS A 123 2.07 4.21 18.75
CA LYS A 123 3.08 3.49 17.96
C LYS A 123 3.42 4.24 16.66
N MET A 124 2.44 4.88 16.02
CA MET A 124 2.64 5.71 14.83
C MET A 124 3.64 6.84 15.08
N GLY A 125 3.56 7.53 16.22
CA GLY A 125 4.49 8.60 16.55
C GLY A 125 5.96 8.14 16.58
N TRP A 126 6.21 6.93 17.08
CA TRP A 126 7.56 6.35 17.03
C TRP A 126 8.06 6.12 15.60
N TYR A 127 7.20 5.61 14.70
CA TYR A 127 7.56 5.45 13.28
C TYR A 127 7.79 6.80 12.60
N GLU A 128 6.98 7.83 12.90
CA GLU A 128 7.18 9.19 12.40
C GLU A 128 8.58 9.69 12.71
N ASP A 129 8.92 9.66 14.01
CA ASP A 129 10.17 10.19 14.52
C ASP A 129 11.35 9.44 13.91
N CYS A 130 11.25 8.12 13.81
CA CYS A 130 12.29 7.29 13.18
C CYS A 130 12.46 7.65 11.70
N LEU A 131 11.39 7.76 10.93
CA LEU A 131 11.45 8.10 9.50
C LEU A 131 12.02 9.51 9.28
N LEU A 132 11.61 10.48 10.09
CA LEU A 132 12.16 11.84 10.04
C LEU A 132 13.67 11.83 10.29
N ARG A 133 14.15 11.02 11.25
CA ARG A 133 15.58 10.87 11.51
C ARG A 133 16.30 10.14 10.40
N LEU A 134 15.74 9.06 9.86
CA LEU A 134 16.39 8.24 8.83
C LEU A 134 16.31 8.88 7.43
N SER A 135 15.47 9.90 7.22
CA SER A 135 15.28 10.57 5.93
C SER A 135 16.57 11.07 5.26
N HIS A 136 17.59 11.42 6.05
CA HIS A 136 18.88 11.86 5.52
C HIS A 136 19.75 10.73 4.96
N LEU A 137 19.48 9.47 5.33
CA LEU A 137 20.23 8.31 4.83
C LEU A 137 19.89 8.00 3.38
N VAL A 138 18.67 8.29 2.96
CA VAL A 138 18.18 8.11 1.59
C VAL A 138 17.37 9.35 1.20
N PRO A 139 18.06 10.46 0.88
CA PRO A 139 17.38 11.67 0.49
C PRO A 139 16.52 11.38 -0.73
N ASN A 140 15.30 11.93 -0.75
CA ASN A 140 14.33 11.78 -1.83
C ASN A 140 13.89 10.33 -2.08
N LEU A 141 13.87 9.47 -1.05
CA LEU A 141 13.27 8.13 -1.21
C LEU A 141 11.76 8.22 -1.50
N TRP A 142 11.06 9.09 -0.78
CA TRP A 142 9.63 9.36 -0.93
C TRP A 142 9.33 10.85 -0.75
N ASP A 143 8.34 11.35 -1.47
CA ASP A 143 7.66 12.61 -1.16
C ASP A 143 6.62 12.34 -0.06
N PHE A 144 6.87 12.87 1.14
CA PHE A 144 6.06 12.62 2.34
C PHE A 144 4.97 13.69 2.55
N TYR A 145 3.78 13.22 2.92
CA TYR A 145 2.66 14.08 3.30
C TYR A 145 2.07 13.62 4.64
N PHE A 146 2.24 14.43 5.68
CA PHE A 146 2.01 14.07 7.09
C PHE A 146 0.60 14.36 7.63
N ASP A 147 -0.33 14.82 6.81
CA ASP A 147 -1.71 15.02 7.25
C ASP A 147 -2.72 14.97 6.10
N GLN A 148 -3.93 14.47 6.40
CA GLN A 148 -4.99 14.31 5.39
C GLN A 148 -5.41 15.62 4.70
N MET A 149 -5.34 16.74 5.41
CA MET A 149 -5.73 18.04 4.86
C MET A 149 -4.73 18.49 3.79
N SER A 150 -3.43 18.45 4.11
CA SER A 150 -2.36 18.72 3.16
C SER A 150 -2.39 17.78 1.97
N ILE A 151 -2.67 16.49 2.17
CA ILE A 151 -2.80 15.51 1.08
C ILE A 151 -3.94 15.92 0.16
N LYS A 152 -5.10 16.26 0.71
CA LYS A 152 -6.24 16.68 -0.10
C LYS A 152 -6.01 17.99 -0.83
N GLU A 153 -5.42 18.98 -0.17
CA GLU A 153 -5.17 20.31 -0.75
C GLU A 153 -4.10 20.29 -1.83
N LYS A 154 -2.99 19.59 -1.59
CA LYS A 154 -1.85 19.54 -2.53
C LYS A 154 -2.06 18.55 -3.66
N LEU A 155 -2.65 17.39 -3.36
CA LEU A 155 -2.73 16.28 -4.31
C LEU A 155 -4.15 16.06 -4.86
N GLY A 156 -5.19 16.60 -4.22
CA GLY A 156 -6.58 16.25 -4.55
C GLY A 156 -6.97 14.83 -4.13
N LEU A 157 -6.08 14.11 -3.42
CA LEU A 157 -6.33 12.77 -2.89
C LEU A 157 -7.12 12.88 -1.58
N SER A 158 -8.31 12.27 -1.52
CA SER A 158 -9.04 12.10 -0.25
C SER A 158 -8.77 10.71 0.29
N LEU A 159 -7.98 10.65 1.36
CA LEU A 159 -7.75 9.42 2.10
C LEU A 159 -8.98 9.02 2.94
N PRO A 160 -9.27 7.72 3.08
CA PRO A 160 -10.30 7.17 3.95
C PRO A 160 -10.23 7.62 5.42
N TYR A 161 -11.41 7.86 5.98
CA TYR A 161 -11.64 8.05 7.40
C TYR A 161 -13.06 7.59 7.71
N ARG A 162 -13.23 6.66 8.67
CA ARG A 162 -14.56 6.16 9.05
C ARG A 162 -14.66 5.88 10.53
N MET A 163 -15.83 6.19 11.07
CA MET A 163 -16.29 5.81 12.40
C MET A 163 -17.54 4.95 12.27
N PHE A 164 -17.59 3.86 13.02
CA PHE A 164 -18.73 2.95 13.08
C PHE A 164 -19.43 3.06 14.43
N GLN A 165 -20.76 3.14 14.37
CA GLN A 165 -21.63 3.39 15.51
C GLN A 165 -22.71 2.31 15.53
N GLU A 166 -23.02 1.76 16.70
CA GLU A 166 -24.14 0.81 16.84
C GLU A 166 -25.50 1.54 16.86
N ARG A 167 -25.53 2.78 17.37
CA ARG A 167 -26.72 3.65 17.43
C ARG A 167 -26.32 5.11 17.20
N PRO A 168 -27.22 5.99 16.71
CA PRO A 168 -26.93 7.39 16.41
C PRO A 168 -26.53 8.28 17.60
N SER A 169 -26.38 7.74 18.81
CA SER A 169 -25.85 8.52 19.93
C SER A 169 -25.04 7.66 20.89
N ILE A 170 -23.82 8.16 21.15
CA ILE A 170 -22.99 8.05 22.36
C ILE A 170 -21.67 7.29 22.20
N MET A 171 -21.53 6.22 21.40
CA MET A 171 -20.25 5.49 21.38
C MET A 171 -19.89 4.87 20.03
N HIS A 172 -18.68 5.19 19.56
CA HIS A 172 -18.06 4.51 18.43
C HIS A 172 -17.51 3.17 18.92
N TYR A 173 -17.71 2.10 18.16
CA TYR A 173 -17.12 0.80 18.48
C TYR A 173 -15.91 0.47 17.60
N HIS A 174 -15.77 1.17 16.48
CA HIS A 174 -14.65 1.04 15.57
C HIS A 174 -14.39 2.36 14.84
N GLU A 175 -13.11 2.69 14.70
CA GLU A 175 -12.60 3.83 13.96
C GLU A 175 -11.34 3.43 13.19
N TYR A 176 -11.16 4.01 12.01
CA TYR A 176 -9.89 3.98 11.31
C TYR A 176 -9.66 5.27 10.54
N CYS A 177 -8.38 5.56 10.30
CA CYS A 177 -7.94 6.75 9.60
C CYS A 177 -6.64 6.47 8.84
N ASP A 178 -6.61 6.89 7.59
CA ASP A 178 -5.42 6.87 6.76
C ASP A 178 -4.63 8.16 7.01
N ILE A 179 -3.48 8.08 7.65
CA ILE A 179 -2.83 9.24 8.26
C ILE A 179 -1.92 9.94 7.24
N TRP A 180 -1.01 9.21 6.62
CA TRP A 180 0.00 9.76 5.69
C TRP A 180 0.02 9.03 4.36
N ALA A 181 0.53 9.70 3.34
CA ALA A 181 0.84 9.11 2.05
C ALA A 181 2.27 9.46 1.62
N MET A 182 2.91 8.52 0.94
CA MET A 182 4.26 8.62 0.41
C MET A 182 4.22 8.29 -1.08
N PHE A 183 4.79 9.18 -1.90
CA PHE A 183 4.82 9.00 -3.36
C PHE A 183 6.26 8.92 -3.85
N SER A 184 6.52 8.03 -4.81
CA SER A 184 7.84 8.03 -5.45
C SER A 184 8.02 9.41 -6.08
N PRO A 185 9.21 10.03 -5.94
CA PRO A 185 9.49 11.30 -6.59
C PRO A 185 9.14 11.21 -8.07
N ILE A 186 8.52 12.28 -8.60
CA ILE A 186 8.08 12.34 -10.00
C ILE A 186 9.27 12.10 -10.96
N GLU A 187 10.47 12.53 -10.56
CA GLU A 187 11.73 12.34 -11.30
C GLU A 187 12.05 10.88 -11.58
N ASN A 188 11.66 9.97 -10.68
CA ASN A 188 11.87 8.54 -10.84
C ASN A 188 10.86 7.92 -11.82
N ALA A 189 9.76 8.61 -12.12
CA ALA A 189 8.68 8.16 -13.00
C ALA A 189 8.18 6.74 -12.64
N LEU A 190 8.04 6.45 -11.35
CA LEU A 190 7.52 5.17 -10.85
C LEU A 190 6.14 5.37 -10.20
N PRO A 191 5.15 4.51 -10.52
CA PRO A 191 3.76 4.66 -10.07
C PRO A 191 3.52 4.12 -8.65
N HIS A 192 4.58 3.99 -7.85
CA HIS A 192 4.51 3.42 -6.51
C HIS A 192 4.02 4.47 -5.52
N VAL A 193 3.16 4.02 -4.61
CA VAL A 193 2.63 4.83 -3.53
C VAL A 193 2.54 3.98 -2.27
N SER A 194 2.76 4.60 -1.12
CA SER A 194 2.57 3.95 0.18
C SER A 194 1.68 4.80 1.07
N CYS A 195 0.97 4.19 2.00
CA CYS A 195 0.10 4.85 2.95
C CYS A 195 0.19 4.19 4.32
N PHE A 196 0.06 5.01 5.35
CA PHE A 196 0.04 4.59 6.73
C PHE A 196 -1.38 4.69 7.28
N VAL A 197 -1.90 3.60 7.82
CA VAL A 197 -3.28 3.47 8.30
C VAL A 197 -3.25 3.12 9.79
N ILE A 198 -4.09 3.78 10.58
CA ILE A 198 -4.38 3.37 11.95
C ILE A 198 -5.80 2.84 12.02
N ASP A 199 -5.97 1.69 12.64
CA ASP A 199 -7.23 0.97 12.71
C ASP A 199 -7.45 0.41 14.11
N SER A 200 -8.64 0.65 14.68
CA SER A 200 -9.03 0.18 16.00
C SER A 200 -9.39 -1.32 16.06
N GLY A 201 -9.44 -1.99 14.92
CA GLY A 201 -9.71 -3.40 14.75
C GLY A 201 -8.52 -4.28 15.10
N VAL A 202 -8.75 -5.58 14.91
CA VAL A 202 -7.77 -6.63 15.09
C VAL A 202 -7.82 -7.57 13.87
N PRO A 203 -6.73 -8.29 13.55
CA PRO A 203 -6.74 -9.27 12.47
C PRO A 203 -7.77 -10.38 12.73
N GLU A 204 -8.50 -10.77 11.69
CA GLU A 204 -9.39 -11.94 11.68
C GLU A 204 -8.97 -12.87 10.54
N ASP A 205 -9.00 -14.19 10.77
CA ASP A 205 -8.54 -15.17 9.78
C ASP A 205 -9.47 -15.29 8.58
N ASP A 206 -10.77 -15.03 8.75
CA ASP A 206 -11.80 -15.18 7.72
C ASP A 206 -12.27 -13.85 7.11
N ALA A 207 -11.62 -12.74 7.48
CA ALA A 207 -11.98 -11.41 7.01
C ALA A 207 -10.75 -10.55 6.71
N ILE A 208 -10.97 -9.44 6.01
CA ILE A 208 -10.02 -8.34 5.89
C ILE A 208 -10.60 -7.07 6.50
N LEU A 209 -9.74 -6.13 6.88
CA LEU A 209 -10.19 -4.82 7.35
C LEU A 209 -10.68 -3.99 6.17
N LEU A 210 -11.79 -3.27 6.37
CA LEU A 210 -12.33 -2.36 5.37
C LEU A 210 -11.36 -1.20 5.09
N SER A 211 -10.62 -0.76 6.11
CA SER A 211 -9.61 0.30 6.02
C SER A 211 -8.56 -0.01 4.95
N GLU A 212 -7.97 -1.20 4.98
CA GLU A 212 -6.96 -1.65 4.01
C GLU A 212 -7.50 -1.66 2.58
N ALA A 213 -8.74 -2.15 2.39
CA ALA A 213 -9.38 -2.19 1.07
C ALA A 213 -9.72 -0.77 0.57
N GLU A 214 -10.24 0.11 1.43
CA GLU A 214 -10.56 1.49 1.07
C GLU A 214 -9.28 2.30 0.76
N ALA A 215 -8.21 2.13 1.54
CA ALA A 215 -6.91 2.74 1.33
C ALA A 215 -6.32 2.30 -0.03
N ALA A 216 -6.27 0.99 -0.27
CA ALA A 216 -5.82 0.42 -1.54
C ALA A 216 -6.60 1.01 -2.73
N VAL A 217 -7.93 1.08 -2.62
CA VAL A 217 -8.77 1.66 -3.67
C VAL A 217 -8.50 3.14 -3.89
N ALA A 218 -8.32 3.91 -2.81
CA ALA A 218 -8.05 5.34 -2.90
C ALA A 218 -6.73 5.62 -3.63
N LEU A 219 -5.67 4.93 -3.25
CA LEU A 219 -4.31 5.12 -3.77
C LEU A 219 -4.16 4.64 -5.22
N VAL A 220 -4.60 3.41 -5.52
CA VAL A 220 -4.51 2.85 -6.88
C VAL A 220 -5.36 3.68 -7.84
N LYS A 221 -6.55 4.10 -7.43
CA LYS A 221 -7.40 4.99 -8.24
C LYS A 221 -6.71 6.33 -8.49
N TYR A 222 -6.09 6.92 -7.48
CA TYR A 222 -5.40 8.20 -7.62
C TYR A 222 -4.27 8.11 -8.65
N GLN A 223 -3.43 7.07 -8.55
CA GLN A 223 -2.36 6.84 -9.52
C GLN A 223 -2.87 6.66 -10.95
N LEU A 224 -4.01 5.97 -11.12
CA LEU A 224 -4.66 5.83 -12.43
C LEU A 224 -5.21 7.15 -12.97
N GLN A 225 -5.71 8.05 -12.12
CA GLN A 225 -6.32 9.30 -12.55
C GLN A 225 -5.32 10.39 -12.93
N ASN A 226 -4.08 10.30 -12.44
CA ASN A 226 -3.08 11.36 -12.63
C ASN A 226 -2.59 11.45 -14.09
N GLY A 227 -2.74 10.37 -14.88
CA GLY A 227 -2.33 10.33 -16.30
C GLY A 227 -0.81 10.36 -16.55
N ILE A 228 -0.01 10.65 -15.51
CA ILE A 228 1.46 10.65 -15.53
C ILE A 228 2.01 9.25 -15.84
N PHE A 229 1.34 8.21 -15.32
CA PHE A 229 1.82 6.82 -15.37
C PHE A 229 1.11 5.96 -16.41
N THR A 230 0.65 6.57 -17.51
CA THR A 230 -0.04 5.89 -18.63
C THR A 230 0.75 4.74 -19.24
N HIS A 231 2.08 4.86 -19.28
CA HIS A 231 2.99 3.84 -19.79
C HIS A 231 3.27 2.70 -18.79
N HIS A 232 2.62 2.70 -17.63
CA HIS A 232 2.70 1.63 -16.64
C HIS A 232 1.43 0.78 -16.64
N HIS A 233 1.59 -0.54 -16.82
CA HIS A 233 0.50 -1.50 -16.70
C HIS A 233 0.04 -1.72 -15.24
N THR A 234 0.95 -1.53 -14.29
CA THR A 234 0.68 -1.71 -12.85
C THR A 234 1.02 -0.45 -12.07
N LYS A 235 0.10 -0.03 -11.18
CA LYS A 235 0.26 1.10 -10.27
C LYS A 235 0.08 0.61 -8.83
N PRO A 236 1.17 0.15 -8.20
CA PRO A 236 1.10 -0.58 -6.94
C PRO A 236 1.00 0.37 -5.75
N ALA A 237 0.29 -0.06 -4.71
CA ALA A 237 0.18 0.62 -3.43
C ALA A 237 0.67 -0.29 -2.30
N LEU A 238 1.35 0.27 -1.31
CA LEU A 238 1.67 -0.40 -0.05
C LEU A 238 0.87 0.26 1.08
N ILE A 239 0.23 -0.55 1.92
CA ILE A 239 -0.54 -0.07 3.07
C ILE A 239 0.08 -0.68 4.32
N ALA A 240 0.59 0.17 5.21
CA ALA A 240 1.06 -0.22 6.53
C ALA A 240 -0.03 0.11 7.56
N THR A 241 -0.65 -0.93 8.12
CA THR A 241 -1.77 -0.78 9.07
C THR A 241 -1.29 -1.06 10.48
N LEU A 242 -1.44 -0.11 11.41
CA LEU A 242 -1.29 -0.32 12.84
C LEU A 242 -2.64 -0.63 13.49
N LEU A 243 -2.64 -1.62 14.38
CA LEU A 243 -3.84 -2.22 14.94
C LEU A 243 -3.90 -2.07 16.45
N ARG A 244 -5.12 -2.08 17.00
CA ARG A 244 -5.38 -1.80 18.41
C ARG A 244 -4.68 -2.76 19.37
N ASN A 245 -4.46 -4.01 18.97
CA ASN A 245 -3.83 -5.04 19.78
C ASN A 245 -2.29 -5.02 19.74
N GLN A 246 -1.68 -3.86 19.49
CA GLN A 246 -0.22 -3.72 19.32
C GLN A 246 0.33 -4.62 18.21
N THR A 247 -0.42 -4.77 17.12
CA THR A 247 0.07 -5.49 15.95
C THR A 247 0.05 -4.60 14.72
N ALA A 248 0.67 -5.06 13.66
CA ALA A 248 0.61 -4.41 12.37
C ALA A 248 0.48 -5.41 11.22
N ARG A 249 0.11 -4.91 10.05
CA ARG A 249 0.08 -5.69 8.82
C ARG A 249 0.46 -4.83 7.63
N LEU A 250 1.20 -5.43 6.69
CA LEU A 250 1.52 -4.83 5.41
C LEU A 250 0.59 -5.41 4.35
N THR A 251 -0.01 -4.56 3.52
CA THR A 251 -0.84 -4.96 2.40
C THR A 251 -0.31 -4.34 1.12
N GLN A 252 0.21 -5.16 0.20
CA GLN A 252 0.50 -4.71 -1.16
C GLN A 252 -0.78 -4.82 -1.99
N ALA A 253 -1.13 -3.76 -2.70
CA ALA A 253 -2.31 -3.71 -3.55
C ALA A 253 -1.94 -3.30 -4.98
N TYR A 254 -2.65 -3.88 -5.95
CA TYR A 254 -2.57 -3.44 -7.34
C TYR A 254 -3.82 -3.86 -8.11
N PHE A 255 -4.15 -3.16 -9.18
CA PHE A 255 -5.25 -3.54 -10.06
C PHE A 255 -4.77 -4.51 -11.12
N ASP A 256 -5.30 -5.74 -11.13
CA ASP A 256 -5.10 -6.70 -12.20
C ASP A 256 -6.11 -6.42 -13.31
N GLY A 257 -5.63 -5.81 -14.40
CA GLY A 257 -6.44 -5.49 -15.57
C GLY A 257 -7.00 -6.72 -16.29
N LYS A 258 -6.31 -7.87 -16.25
CA LYS A 258 -6.75 -9.10 -16.91
C LYS A 258 -7.94 -9.72 -16.17
N ARG A 259 -7.85 -9.76 -14.84
CA ARG A 259 -8.93 -10.26 -13.98
C ARG A 259 -10.01 -9.21 -13.71
N ASN A 260 -9.73 -7.95 -14.03
CA ASN A 260 -10.55 -6.79 -13.69
C ASN A 260 -10.85 -6.72 -12.17
N LYS A 261 -9.83 -7.02 -11.36
CA LYS A 261 -9.93 -7.11 -9.88
C LYS A 261 -8.84 -6.29 -9.21
N LEU A 262 -9.16 -5.73 -8.05
CA LEU A 262 -8.15 -5.27 -7.12
C LEU A 262 -7.56 -6.48 -6.39
N VAL A 263 -6.26 -6.68 -6.52
CA VAL A 263 -5.53 -7.73 -5.81
C VAL A 263 -4.95 -7.14 -4.52
N LEU A 264 -5.19 -7.80 -3.40
CA LEU A 264 -4.60 -7.49 -2.10
C LEU A 264 -3.70 -8.65 -1.68
N ARG A 265 -2.44 -8.37 -1.34
CA ARG A 265 -1.48 -9.32 -0.77
C ARG A 265 -1.16 -8.86 0.63
N GLN A 266 -1.80 -9.48 1.61
CA GLN A 266 -1.58 -9.21 3.03
C GLN A 266 -0.37 -10.00 3.51
N SER A 267 0.43 -9.41 4.37
CA SER A 267 1.48 -10.11 5.11
C SER A 267 0.91 -10.89 6.28
N ARG A 268 1.75 -11.72 6.91
CA ARG A 268 1.52 -12.13 8.31
C ARG A 268 1.32 -10.90 9.21
N THR A 269 0.68 -11.13 10.36
CA THR A 269 0.63 -10.13 11.43
C THR A 269 2.01 -9.95 12.05
N LEU A 270 2.39 -8.69 12.25
CA LEU A 270 3.64 -8.25 12.89
C LEU A 270 3.35 -7.90 14.35
N ASP A 271 4.17 -8.39 15.28
CA ASP A 271 4.02 -8.14 16.71
C ASP A 271 4.81 -6.89 17.14
N LEU A 272 4.11 -5.89 17.68
CA LEU A 272 4.68 -4.62 18.15
C LEU A 272 4.58 -4.46 19.68
N SER A 273 4.28 -5.54 20.39
CA SER A 273 4.23 -5.56 21.86
C SER A 273 5.61 -5.50 22.49
N GLY A 274 5.64 -5.32 23.82
CA GLY A 274 6.86 -5.37 24.59
C GLY A 274 7.54 -4.03 24.89
N PRO A 275 8.57 -4.07 25.75
CA PRO A 275 9.21 -2.87 26.31
C PRO A 275 10.16 -2.16 25.36
N GLU A 276 10.61 -2.83 24.31
CA GLU A 276 11.53 -2.29 23.30
C GLU A 276 11.01 -2.62 21.89
N PRO A 277 11.43 -1.87 20.85
CA PRO A 277 11.05 -2.18 19.48
C PRO A 277 11.45 -3.62 19.11
N SER A 278 10.46 -4.44 18.78
CA SER A 278 10.62 -5.83 18.37
C SER A 278 11.31 -5.95 17.00
N PRO A 279 11.82 -7.13 16.61
CA PRO A 279 12.28 -7.37 15.23
C PRO A 279 11.22 -7.03 14.19
N ASP A 280 9.95 -7.25 14.50
CA ASP A 280 8.81 -6.91 13.67
C ASP A 280 8.56 -5.41 13.55
N ALA A 281 8.86 -4.63 14.60
CA ALA A 281 8.83 -3.18 14.53
C ALA A 281 9.89 -2.63 13.55
N TRP A 282 11.10 -3.19 13.60
CA TRP A 282 12.17 -2.82 12.66
C TRP A 282 11.87 -3.28 11.23
N THR A 283 11.29 -4.47 11.06
CA THR A 283 10.78 -4.94 9.76
C THR A 283 9.77 -3.96 9.20
N LEU A 284 8.77 -3.56 10.00
CA LEU A 284 7.75 -2.61 9.56
C LEU A 284 8.36 -1.27 9.16
N LEU A 285 9.31 -0.73 9.95
CA LEU A 285 10.01 0.51 9.64
C LEU A 285 10.69 0.47 8.27
N ARG A 286 11.41 -0.61 7.96
CA ARG A 286 12.06 -0.80 6.66
C ARG A 286 11.06 -0.90 5.50
N TRP A 287 9.90 -1.51 5.73
CA TRP A 287 8.85 -1.62 4.71
C TRP A 287 8.11 -0.30 4.48
N ILE A 288 7.89 0.50 5.52
CA ILE A 288 7.34 1.86 5.35
C ILE A 288 8.31 2.70 4.50
N ALA A 289 9.61 2.61 4.79
CA ALA A 289 10.68 3.17 3.98
C ALA A 289 11.05 2.26 2.77
N SER A 290 10.11 1.53 2.19
CA SER A 290 10.42 0.60 1.10
C SER A 290 10.99 1.30 -0.13
N GLN A 291 11.68 0.54 -0.98
CA GLN A 291 12.12 0.94 -2.31
C GLN A 291 11.15 0.40 -3.36
N PRO A 292 10.85 1.17 -4.42
CA PRO A 292 10.04 0.67 -5.52
C PRO A 292 10.83 -0.36 -6.34
N VAL A 293 10.27 -1.55 -6.49
CA VAL A 293 10.82 -2.65 -7.31
C VAL A 293 9.74 -3.24 -8.22
N GLY A 294 10.10 -4.27 -8.99
CA GLY A 294 9.19 -4.99 -9.86
C GLY A 294 8.91 -4.28 -11.19
N LYS A 295 8.49 -5.06 -12.19
CA LYS A 295 8.16 -4.53 -13.53
C LYS A 295 6.76 -3.93 -13.51
N THR A 296 6.67 -2.66 -13.85
CA THR A 296 5.39 -1.94 -13.92
C THR A 296 5.09 -1.35 -15.29
N ARG A 297 6.07 -1.31 -16.21
CA ARG A 297 5.95 -0.75 -17.57
C ARG A 297 5.58 -1.81 -18.59
N TYR A 298 4.79 -1.42 -19.59
CA TYR A 298 4.50 -2.30 -20.73
C TYR A 298 5.79 -2.72 -21.45
N SER A 299 5.86 -3.99 -21.85
CA SER A 299 6.91 -4.51 -22.72
C SER A 299 6.66 -4.03 -24.16
N VAL A 300 7.74 -3.76 -24.91
CA VAL A 300 7.65 -3.39 -26.33
C VAL A 300 7.14 -4.59 -27.13
N GLY A 301 6.06 -4.42 -27.90
CA GLY A 301 5.53 -5.45 -28.82
C GLY A 301 4.53 -6.45 -28.22
N GLU A 302 4.09 -6.28 -26.97
CA GLU A 302 3.03 -7.12 -26.37
C GLU A 302 1.61 -6.79 -26.88
N VAL A 303 1.48 -5.87 -27.83
CA VAL A 303 0.23 -5.63 -28.54
C VAL A 303 0.40 -6.04 -30.01
N ASP A 304 -0.25 -7.14 -30.39
CA ASP A 304 -0.32 -7.59 -31.78
C ASP A 304 -1.21 -6.63 -32.61
N PRO A 305 -0.67 -5.97 -33.65
CA PRO A 305 -1.40 -5.03 -34.50
C PRO A 305 -2.45 -5.69 -35.41
N THR A 306 -2.61 -7.02 -35.41
CA THR A 306 -3.61 -7.72 -36.25
C THR A 306 -5.01 -7.81 -35.63
N ASN A 307 -5.22 -7.36 -34.38
CA ASN A 307 -6.53 -7.34 -33.72
C ASN A 307 -7.41 -6.10 -34.06
N ALA A 308 -7.14 -5.41 -35.17
CA ALA A 308 -7.93 -4.28 -35.66
C ALA A 308 -9.34 -4.66 -36.19
N ARG A 309 -9.73 -5.95 -36.09
CA ARG A 309 -11.13 -6.37 -36.05
C ARG A 309 -11.35 -7.07 -34.71
N GLY A 310 -12.04 -6.37 -33.81
CA GLY A 310 -12.03 -6.64 -32.38
C GLY A 310 -12.30 -8.10 -31.99
N PRO A 311 -11.49 -8.68 -31.09
CA PRO A 311 -11.94 -9.70 -30.18
C PRO A 311 -12.66 -9.05 -28.98
N ASP A 312 -13.59 -9.80 -28.40
CA ASP A 312 -14.31 -9.48 -27.16
C ASP A 312 -13.33 -8.89 -26.10
N PRO A 313 -13.65 -7.75 -25.45
CA PRO A 313 -12.80 -7.06 -24.47
C PRO A 313 -12.43 -7.88 -23.21
N THR A 314 -12.81 -9.15 -23.16
CA THR A 314 -12.46 -10.11 -22.11
C THR A 314 -11.15 -10.86 -22.34
N ASN A 315 -10.47 -10.71 -23.50
CA ASN A 315 -9.43 -11.66 -23.88
C ASN A 315 -8.18 -11.06 -24.56
N ILE A 316 -7.48 -10.13 -23.90
CA ILE A 316 -6.16 -9.65 -24.38
C ILE A 316 -5.11 -9.87 -23.28
N ALA A 317 -4.20 -10.82 -23.53
CA ALA A 317 -3.08 -11.21 -22.69
C ALA A 317 -1.75 -10.92 -23.38
N PRO A 318 -0.67 -10.70 -22.62
CA PRO A 318 0.67 -11.14 -23.01
C PRO A 318 1.05 -12.46 -22.35
N GLY A 319 1.77 -13.29 -23.11
CA GLY A 319 2.30 -14.58 -22.72
C GLY A 319 3.60 -14.47 -21.94
N VAL A 320 3.74 -15.32 -20.91
CA VAL A 320 5.00 -15.53 -20.19
C VAL A 320 5.48 -16.94 -20.56
N LEU A 321 6.73 -17.01 -21.01
CA LEU A 321 7.46 -18.25 -21.26
C LEU A 321 7.50 -19.11 -19.98
N VAL A 322 7.25 -20.40 -20.18
CA VAL A 322 7.42 -21.48 -19.20
C VAL A 322 8.87 -21.57 -18.73
#